data_AF-A0A0D0BZD1-F1
#
_entry.id   AF-A0A0D0BZD1-F1
#
_cell.length_a   1.000
_cell.length_b   1.000
_cell.length_c   1.000
_cell.angle_alpha   90.00
_cell.angle_beta   90.00
_cell.angle_gamma   90.00
#
_symmetry.space_group_name_H-M   'P 1'
#
loop_
_entity.id
_entity.type
_entity.pdbx_description
1 polymer ?
#
loop_
_entity_poly.entity_id
_entity_poly.type
_entity_poly.pdbx_seq_one_letter_code
_entity_poly.pdbx_strand_id
1 'polypeptide(L)' 'GGGVGGLTCAVALKNCPDIEIDLYEQAAQIAEIGAGITIWPRTWDVLKSLGLEGDLL' A
#
# COMPACT_ATOMS: atom_id res chain seq x y z
N GLY A 1 -9.38 4.66 4.86
CA GLY A 1 -8.73 3.80 5.87
C GLY A 1 -7.32 3.49 5.40
N GLY A 2 -6.33 3.69 6.26
CA GLY A 2 -4.90 3.50 6.04
C GLY A 2 -4.41 2.07 6.23
N GLY A 3 -5.27 1.07 6.05
CA GLY A 3 -4.86 -0.34 6.02
C GLY A 3 -4.22 -0.74 4.68
N VAL A 4 -3.74 -1.99 4.59
CA VAL A 4 -3.06 -2.52 3.39
C VAL A 4 -3.85 -2.30 2.09
N GLY A 5 -5.16 -2.52 2.09
CA GLY A 5 -5.99 -2.31 0.90
C GLY A 5 -6.14 -0.84 0.51
N GLY A 6 -6.29 0.06 1.48
CA GLY A 6 -6.46 1.49 1.24
C GLY A 6 -5.17 2.15 0.73
N LEU A 7 -4.04 1.83 1.37
CA LEU A 7 -2.73 2.29 0.93
C LEU A 7 -2.37 1.73 -0.46
N THR A 8 -2.62 0.44 -0.71
CA THR A 8 -2.39 -0.17 -2.03
C THR A 8 -3.21 0.53 -3.11
N CYS A 9 -4.48 0.84 -2.85
CA CYS A 9 -5.34 1.57 -3.78
C CYS A 9 -4.80 2.98 -4.08
N ALA A 10 -4.42 3.74 -3.05
CA ALA A 10 -3.86 5.07 -3.22
C ALA A 10 -2.56 5.05 -4.05
N VAL A 11 -1.67 4.08 -3.79
CA VAL A 11 -0.43 3.90 -4.57
C VAL A 11 -0.73 3.52 -6.02
N ALA A 12 -1.72 2.66 -6.26
CA ALA A 12 -2.10 2.25 -7.61
C ALA A 12 -2.62 3.44 -8.45
N LEU A 13 -3.31 4.38 -7.81
CA LEU A 13 -3.86 5.58 -8.46
C LEU A 13 -2.88 6.75 -8.52
N LYS A 14 -1.70 6.66 -7.90
CA LYS A 14 -0.75 7.79 -7.77
C LYS A 14 -0.29 8.40 -9.11
N ASN A 15 -0.34 7.62 -10.19
CA ASN A 15 0.10 8.02 -11.52
C ASN A 15 -1.05 8.55 -12.40
N CYS A 16 -2.26 8.73 -11.84
CA CYS A 16 -3.41 9.29 -12.53
C CYS A 16 -3.45 10.81 -12.29
N PRO A 17 -2.99 11.65 -13.24
CA PRO A 17 -2.83 13.09 -13.01
C PRO A 17 -4.16 13.83 -12.81
N ASP A 18 -5.28 13.25 -13.25
CA ASP A 18 -6.62 13.84 -13.19
C ASP A 18 -7.39 13.46 -11.91
N ILE A 19 -6.75 12.76 -10.96
CA ILE A 19 -7.39 12.27 -9.74
C ILE A 19 -6.65 12.82 -8.51
N GLU A 20 -7.36 13.62 -7.72
CA GLU A 20 -6.93 14.00 -6.37
C GLU A 20 -7.28 12.87 -5.38
N ILE A 21 -6.34 12.50 -4.53
CA ILE A 21 -6.48 11.37 -3.61
C ILE A 21 -6.28 11.84 -2.18
N ASP A 22 -7.36 11.86 -1.40
CA ASP A 22 -7.33 12.05 0.04
C ASP A 22 -7.59 10.71 0.75
N LEU A 23 -6.64 10.25 1.56
CA LEU A 23 -6.76 9.02 2.33
C LEU A 23 -6.94 9.32 3.82
N TYR A 24 -8.14 9.08 4.33
CA TYR A 24 -8.47 9.26 5.75
C TYR A 24 -8.26 7.98 6.55
N GLU A 25 -7.70 8.09 7.75
CA GLU A 25 -7.57 7.01 8.73
C GLU A 25 -8.00 7.53 10.11
N GLN A 26 -8.74 6.71 10.86
CA GLN A 26 -9.21 7.06 12.20
C GLN A 26 -8.08 6.96 13.23
N ALA A 27 -7.15 6.02 13.05
CA ALA A 27 -5.99 5.89 13.92
C ALA A 27 -5.08 7.12 13.81
N ALA A 28 -4.61 7.62 14.96
CA ALA A 28 -3.70 8.77 15.03
C ALA A 28 -2.31 8.48 14.42
N GLN A 29 -1.96 7.21 14.25
CA GLN A 29 -0.73 6.74 13.64
C GLN A 29 -0.98 5.40 12.94
N ILE A 30 -0.29 5.18 11.81
CA ILE A 30 -0.21 3.86 11.18
C ILE A 30 0.69 3.01 12.07
N ALA A 31 0.14 1.92 12.63
CA ALA A 31 0.89 1.02 13.48
C ALA A 31 1.01 -0.37 12.84
N GLU A 32 2.24 -0.89 12.81
CA GLU A 32 2.51 -2.29 12.47
C GLU A 32 2.18 -3.15 13.68
N ILE A 33 0.93 -3.58 13.81
CA ILE A 33 0.54 -4.47 14.90
C ILE A 33 1.07 -5.87 14.59
N GLY A 34 2.36 -6.13 14.84
CA GLY A 34 3.01 -7.42 15.13
C GLY A 34 2.70 -8.65 14.27
N ALA A 35 1.93 -8.51 13.20
CA ALA A 35 1.49 -9.57 12.34
C ALA A 35 2.58 -9.71 11.28
N GLY A 36 3.51 -10.63 11.46
CA GLY A 36 4.37 -11.06 10.37
C GLY A 36 3.48 -11.48 9.20
N ILE A 37 3.46 -10.69 8.14
CA ILE A 37 2.63 -10.96 6.96
C ILE A 37 3.47 -11.75 5.97
N THR A 38 2.96 -12.89 5.51
CA THR A 38 3.59 -13.62 4.42
C THR A 38 3.13 -13.05 3.08
N ILE A 39 4.10 -12.65 2.24
CA ILE A 39 3.84 -12.27 0.86
C ILE A 39 3.97 -13.51 -0.03
N TRP A 40 2.88 -13.87 -0.71
CA TRP A 40 2.88 -14.95 -1.71
C TRP A 40 3.43 -14.44 -3.05
N PRO A 41 3.95 -15.33 -3.93
CA PRO A 41 4.55 -14.91 -5.21
C PRO A 41 3.65 -14.00 -6.07
N ARG A 42 2.34 -14.29 -6.13
CA ARG A 42 1.39 -13.43 -6.85
C ARG A 42 1.31 -12.02 -6.27
N THR A 43 1.28 -11.90 -4.94
CA THR A 43 1.24 -10.60 -4.26
C THR A 43 2.56 -9.86 -4.45
N TRP A 44 3.69 -10.59 -4.46
CA TRP A 44 5.00 -10.03 -4.76
C TRP A 44 5.05 -9.39 -6.15
N ASP A 45 4.53 -10.07 -7.17
CA ASP A 45 4.47 -9.53 -8.53
C ASP A 45 3.64 -8.23 -8.61
N VAL A 46 2.54 -8.16 -7.85
CA VAL A 46 1.74 -6.93 -7.74
C VAL A 46 2.56 -5.81 -7.08
N LEU A 47 3.25 -6.08 -5.97
CA LEU A 47 4.06 -5.07 -5.27
C LEU A 47 5.21 -4.54 -6.14
N LYS A 48 5.86 -5.41 -6.92
CA LYS A 48 6.85 -5.00 -7.92
C LYS A 48 6.23 -4.08 -8.97
N SER A 49 5.04 -4.40 -9.48
CA SER A 49 4.35 -3.54 -10.47
C SER A 49 3.98 -2.16 -9.93
N LEU A 50 3.81 -2.04 -8.60
CA LEU A 50 3.56 -0.76 -7.91
C LEU A 50 4.86 0.01 -7.59
N GLY A 51 6.03 -0.57 -7.90
CA GLY A 51 7.35 0.01 -7.68
C GLY A 51 7.85 -0.11 -6.24
N LEU A 52 7.31 -1.04 -5.45
CA LEU A 52 7.66 -1.21 -4.04
C LEU A 52 8.78 -2.25 -3.79
N GLU A 53 9.32 -2.84 -4.86
CA GLU A 53 10.35 -3.89 -4.76
C GLU A 53 11.60 -3.44 -4.00
N GLY A 54 12.09 -2.24 -4.29
CA GLY A 54 13.33 -1.72 -3.72
C GLY A 54 13.24 -1.38 -2.23
N ASP A 55 12.04 -1.10 -1.72
CA ASP A 55 11.81 -0.77 -0.31
C ASP A 55 11.57 -2.03 0.55
N LEU A 56 11.35 -3.19 -0.09
CA LEU A 56 10.99 -4.46 0.55
C LEU A 56 12.14 -5.50 0.55
N LEU A 57 13.29 -5.17 -0.06
CA LEU A 57 14.50 -6.01 -0.14
C LEU A 57 15.65 -5.40 0.66
#